data_AF-A0A3M1HZX5-F1
#
_entry.id   AF-A0A3M1HZX5-F1
#
_cell.length_a   1.000
_cell.length_b   1.000
_cell.length_c   1.000
_cell.angle_alpha   90.00
_cell.angle_beta   90.00
_cell.angle_gamma   90.00
#
_symmetry.space_group_name_H-M   'P 1'
#
loop_
_entity.id
_entity.type
_entity.pdbx_description
1 polymer ?
#
loop_
_entity_poly.entity_id
_entity_poly.type
_entity_poly.pdbx_seq_one_letter_code
_entity_poly.pdbx_strand_id
1 'polypeptide(L)'
;MSEISAGTDAPLTDEEWAWAMAKEHIYAFAGGAEKIFYIGLYPAKSPEGTWLIYQEIEKSEEGGEKRVIIKNRQEKPAYYAYRTMVTVLEGFREAENLDPEAYLFRGEGIGEEDVRAMFDLTRHVLERGRYRFLLADGREIYVLWGEGDLPPELQGEVRVTDWRGETSTILAEDLRPDDAPLYVETLP
;
A
#
# COMPACT_ATOMS: atom_id res chain seq x y z
N MET A 1 -23.67 19.19 -21.65
CA MET A 1 -23.50 17.84 -21.07
C MET A 1 -22.24 17.28 -21.69
N SER A 2 -21.11 17.35 -20.97
CA SER A 2 -19.86 16.72 -21.37
C SER A 2 -19.88 15.28 -20.87
N GLU A 3 -19.79 14.32 -21.80
CA GLU A 3 -19.59 12.92 -21.48
C GLU A 3 -18.27 12.75 -20.74
N ILE A 4 -18.33 12.25 -19.51
CA ILE A 4 -17.17 11.75 -18.80
C ILE A 4 -16.87 10.39 -19.43
N SER A 5 -15.80 10.33 -20.23
CA SER A 5 -15.24 9.07 -20.72
C SER A 5 -14.78 8.27 -19.51
N ALA A 6 -15.49 7.19 -19.17
CA ALA A 6 -15.02 6.19 -18.23
C ALA A 6 -13.76 5.54 -18.81
N GLY A 7 -12.59 5.92 -18.28
CA GLY A 7 -11.35 5.22 -18.58
C GLY A 7 -11.50 3.77 -18.14
N THR A 8 -11.31 2.84 -19.08
CA THR A 8 -11.28 1.37 -18.92
C THR A 8 -11.76 0.83 -17.56
N ASP A 9 -13.08 0.60 -17.43
CA ASP A 9 -13.82 0.05 -16.27
C ASP A 9 -13.47 -1.42 -15.92
N ALA A 10 -12.23 -1.88 -16.13
CA ALA A 10 -11.84 -3.19 -15.64
C ALA A 10 -11.68 -3.11 -14.11
N PRO A 11 -12.36 -3.97 -13.33
CA PRO A 11 -12.12 -4.03 -11.89
C PRO A 11 -10.66 -4.42 -11.65
N LEU A 12 -10.01 -3.74 -10.69
CA LEU A 12 -8.66 -4.08 -10.25
C LEU A 12 -8.58 -5.57 -9.89
N THR A 13 -7.47 -6.20 -10.28
CA THR A 13 -7.07 -7.53 -9.82
C THR A 13 -6.80 -7.52 -8.32
N ASP A 14 -6.75 -8.70 -7.71
CA ASP A 14 -6.39 -8.82 -6.28
C ASP A 14 -5.00 -8.25 -5.96
N GLU A 15 -4.06 -8.32 -6.91
CA GLU A 15 -2.71 -7.78 -6.75
C GLU A 15 -2.72 -6.25 -6.82
N GLU A 16 -3.41 -5.67 -7.81
CA GLU A 16 -3.54 -4.22 -7.90
C GLU A 16 -4.25 -3.63 -6.68
N TRP A 17 -5.28 -4.32 -6.15
CA TRP A 17 -5.90 -3.98 -4.87
C TRP A 17 -4.92 -4.05 -3.70
N ALA A 18 -4.09 -5.09 -3.65
CA ALA A 18 -3.07 -5.25 -2.62
C ALA A 18 -2.04 -4.11 -2.65
N TRP A 19 -1.60 -3.73 -3.85
CA TRP A 19 -0.67 -2.63 -4.05
C TRP A 19 -1.30 -1.30 -3.64
N ALA A 20 -2.53 -1.04 -4.07
CA ALA A 20 -3.26 0.19 -3.73
C ALA A 20 -3.37 0.36 -2.21
N MET A 21 -3.73 -0.71 -1.49
CA MET A 21 -3.78 -0.69 -0.03
C MET A 21 -2.44 -0.31 0.59
N ALA A 22 -1.33 -0.91 0.16
CA ALA A 22 -0.01 -0.56 0.69
C ALA A 22 0.36 0.90 0.39
N LYS A 23 0.18 1.34 -0.87
CA LYS A 23 0.49 2.70 -1.33
C LYS A 23 -0.27 3.77 -0.56
N GLU A 24 -1.57 3.58 -0.32
CA GLU A 24 -2.39 4.50 0.45
C GLU A 24 -1.90 4.65 1.90
N HIS A 25 -1.47 3.56 2.53
CA HIS A 25 -0.95 3.60 3.89
C HIS A 25 0.42 4.27 3.93
N ILE A 26 1.31 3.95 2.99
CA ILE A 26 2.61 4.62 2.83
C ILE A 26 2.43 6.13 2.68
N TYR A 27 1.53 6.54 1.77
CA TYR A 27 1.18 7.94 1.56
C TYR A 27 0.66 8.59 2.85
N ALA A 28 -0.27 7.95 3.55
CA ALA A 28 -0.84 8.48 4.78
C ALA A 28 0.21 8.63 5.89
N PHE A 29 1.12 7.66 6.06
CA PHE A 29 2.23 7.74 7.01
C PHE A 29 3.19 8.90 6.67
N ALA A 30 3.56 9.05 5.40
CA ALA A 30 4.36 10.18 4.94
C ALA A 30 3.63 11.53 5.07
N GLY A 31 2.29 11.51 5.06
CA GLY A 31 1.44 12.66 5.38
C GLY A 31 1.31 12.96 6.88
N GLY A 32 2.00 12.22 7.75
CA GLY A 32 2.01 12.42 9.20
C GLY A 32 0.93 11.65 9.97
N ALA A 33 0.25 10.69 9.34
CA ALA A 33 -0.62 9.78 10.09
C ALA A 33 0.21 8.94 11.07
N GLU A 34 -0.15 8.91 12.34
CA GLU A 34 0.55 8.07 13.33
C GLU A 34 -0.02 6.65 13.40
N LYS A 35 -1.31 6.50 13.06
CA LYS A 35 -2.06 5.25 13.13
C LYS A 35 -3.10 5.21 12.03
N ILE A 36 -3.21 4.06 11.37
CA ILE A 36 -4.24 3.81 10.36
C ILE A 36 -4.97 2.55 10.79
N PHE A 37 -6.30 2.65 10.89
CA PHE A 37 -7.16 1.51 11.18
C PHE A 37 -7.90 1.15 9.91
N TYR A 38 -7.52 0.04 9.30
CA TYR A 38 -8.29 -0.49 8.20
C TYR A 38 -9.56 -1.16 8.74
N ILE A 39 -10.71 -0.55 8.51
CA ILE A 39 -12.01 -1.09 8.89
C ILE A 39 -12.51 -1.93 7.72
N GLY A 40 -12.40 -3.25 7.82
CA GLY A 40 -13.11 -4.14 6.91
C GLY A 40 -14.62 -3.91 7.06
N LEU A 41 -15.23 -3.16 6.12
CA LEU A 41 -16.66 -2.82 6.17
C LEU A 41 -17.60 -4.00 5.87
N TYR A 42 -17.03 -5.19 5.62
CA TYR A 42 -17.80 -6.44 5.56
C TYR A 42 -17.90 -7.07 6.95
N PRO A 43 -19.04 -7.70 7.30
CA PRO A 43 -19.18 -8.44 8.55
C PRO A 43 -18.35 -9.74 8.53
N ALA A 44 -17.02 -9.65 8.50
CA ALA A 44 -16.18 -10.78 8.89
C ALA A 44 -16.03 -10.79 10.41
N LYS A 45 -15.98 -11.99 10.95
CA LYS A 45 -15.89 -12.23 12.41
C LYS A 45 -14.47 -12.04 12.96
N SER A 46 -13.50 -11.69 12.11
CA SER A 46 -12.15 -11.27 12.49
C SER A 46 -11.54 -10.35 11.40
N PRO A 47 -10.59 -9.46 11.75
CA PRO A 47 -9.93 -8.56 10.78
C PRO A 47 -9.25 -9.28 9.62
N GLU A 48 -8.73 -10.49 9.87
CA GLU A 48 -8.03 -11.30 8.87
C GLU A 48 -8.99 -11.89 7.83
N GLY A 49 -10.24 -12.19 8.24
CA GLY A 49 -11.25 -12.82 7.40
C GLY A 49 -11.99 -11.88 6.44
N THR A 50 -11.78 -10.57 6.53
CA THR A 50 -12.41 -9.59 5.62
C THR A 50 -11.69 -9.49 4.28
N TRP A 51 -10.35 -9.40 4.26
CA TRP A 51 -9.60 -9.11 3.02
C TRP A 51 -8.20 -9.73 2.94
N LEU A 52 -7.62 -10.19 4.04
CA LEU A 52 -6.27 -10.76 4.03
C LEU A 52 -6.29 -12.26 3.76
N ILE A 53 -7.43 -12.92 3.98
CA ILE A 53 -7.54 -14.37 3.87
C ILE A 53 -8.82 -14.75 3.11
N TYR A 54 -8.67 -15.58 2.07
CA TYR A 54 -9.74 -16.42 1.54
C TYR A 54 -10.14 -17.43 2.59
N GLN A 55 -11.44 -17.49 2.91
CA GLN A 55 -11.97 -18.49 3.83
C GLN A 55 -13.41 -18.84 3.47
N GLU A 56 -13.73 -20.12 3.59
CA GLU A 56 -15.10 -20.59 3.56
C GLU A 56 -15.65 -20.63 4.98
N ILE A 57 -16.85 -20.08 5.16
CA ILE A 57 -17.54 -20.06 6.44
C ILE A 57 -18.75 -20.98 6.34
N GLU A 58 -18.67 -22.14 6.98
CA GLU A 58 -19.78 -23.05 7.14
C GLU A 58 -20.45 -22.82 8.49
N LYS A 59 -21.77 -22.63 8.47
CA LYS A 59 -22.59 -22.54 9.69
C LYS A 59 -23.21 -23.90 9.93
N SER A 60 -22.97 -24.48 11.11
CA SER A 60 -23.57 -25.75 11.54
C SER A 60 -24.36 -25.53 12.83
N GLU A 61 -25.47 -26.24 12.97
CA GLU A 61 -26.27 -26.29 14.19
C GLU A 61 -26.54 -27.77 14.53
N GLU A 62 -25.76 -28.31 15.46
CA GLU A 62 -25.89 -29.68 15.95
C GLU A 62 -26.21 -29.65 17.45
N GLY A 63 -27.27 -30.34 17.87
CA GLY A 63 -27.66 -30.41 19.28
C GLY A 63 -28.12 -29.09 19.91
N GLY A 64 -28.47 -28.08 19.11
CA GLY A 64 -28.83 -26.73 19.58
C GLY A 64 -27.63 -25.79 19.78
N GLU A 65 -26.40 -26.24 19.51
CA GLU A 65 -25.21 -25.38 19.50
C GLU A 65 -24.94 -24.85 18.09
N LYS A 66 -24.88 -23.53 17.95
CA LYS A 66 -24.44 -22.87 16.72
C LYS A 66 -22.92 -22.86 16.65
N ARG A 67 -22.37 -23.52 15.64
CA ARG A 67 -20.92 -23.58 15.37
C ARG A 67 -20.60 -22.89 14.04
N VAL A 68 -19.43 -22.26 14.00
CA VAL A 68 -18.85 -21.67 12.79
C VAL A 68 -17.60 -22.47 12.48
N ILE A 69 -17.57 -23.10 11.32
CA ILE A 69 -16.41 -23.85 10.84
C ILE A 69 -15.75 -23.01 9.74
N ILE A 70 -14.47 -22.70 9.93
CA ILE A 70 -13.64 -22.00 8.95
C ILE A 70 -12.88 -23.06 8.15
N LYS A 71 -13.03 -23.06 6.83
CA LYS A 71 -12.34 -23.97 5.90
C LYS A 71 -11.55 -23.19 4.86
N ASN A 72 -10.60 -23.87 4.22
CA ASN A 72 -9.84 -23.38 3.06
C ASN A 72 -9.21 -22.01 3.27
N ARG A 73 -8.52 -21.85 4.41
CA ARG A 73 -7.87 -20.60 4.81
C ARG A 73 -6.63 -20.37 3.94
N GLN A 74 -6.68 -19.40 3.03
CA GLN A 74 -5.58 -19.05 2.13
C GLN A 74 -5.31 -17.54 2.15
N GLU A 75 -4.06 -17.14 2.34
CA GLU A 75 -3.66 -15.73 2.32
C GLU A 75 -3.90 -15.11 0.93
N LYS A 76 -4.50 -13.91 0.90
CA LYS A 76 -4.70 -13.12 -0.32
C LYS A 76 -3.44 -12.30 -0.63
N PRO A 77 -3.26 -11.81 -1.86
CA PRO A 77 -2.18 -10.85 -2.18
C PRO A 77 -2.07 -9.67 -1.20
N ALA A 78 -3.21 -9.13 -0.74
CA ALA A 78 -3.26 -8.05 0.24
C ALA A 78 -2.59 -8.40 1.58
N TYR A 79 -2.61 -9.68 1.99
CA TYR A 79 -1.86 -10.12 3.18
C TYR A 79 -0.37 -9.95 3.01
N TYR A 80 0.19 -10.38 1.87
CA TYR A 80 1.61 -10.25 1.61
C TYR A 80 2.04 -8.79 1.51
N ALA A 81 1.33 -7.99 0.70
CA ALA A 81 1.62 -6.56 0.55
C ALA A 81 1.60 -5.83 1.90
N TYR A 82 0.58 -6.06 2.72
CA TYR A 82 0.43 -5.40 4.02
C TYR A 82 1.45 -5.91 5.04
N ARG A 83 1.68 -7.22 5.10
CA ARG A 83 2.69 -7.81 5.99
C ARG A 83 4.08 -7.28 5.66
N THR A 84 4.44 -7.22 4.37
CA THR A 84 5.74 -6.70 3.93
C THR A 84 5.87 -5.24 4.33
N MET A 85 4.89 -4.39 4.00
CA MET A 85 4.88 -2.98 4.38
C MET A 85 5.11 -2.80 5.89
N VAL A 86 4.34 -3.50 6.71
CA VAL A 86 4.45 -3.43 8.17
C VAL A 86 5.81 -3.92 8.66
N THR A 87 6.32 -5.02 8.11
CA THR A 87 7.60 -5.61 8.53
C THR A 87 8.79 -4.74 8.15
N VAL A 88 8.80 -4.20 6.94
CA VAL A 88 9.92 -3.40 6.42
C VAL A 88 9.93 -2.01 7.05
N LEU A 89 8.76 -1.42 7.29
CA LEU A 89 8.63 -0.07 7.86
C LEU A 89 8.40 -0.09 9.38
N GLU A 90 8.53 -1.24 10.04
CA GLU A 90 8.27 -1.35 11.47
C GLU A 90 9.18 -0.40 12.27
N GLY A 91 8.57 0.41 13.14
CA GLY A 91 9.32 1.30 14.02
C GLY A 91 9.95 2.50 13.31
N PHE A 92 9.44 2.91 12.14
CA PHE A 92 9.80 4.19 11.53
C PHE A 92 9.52 5.35 12.51
N ARG A 93 10.38 6.37 12.46
CA ARG A 93 10.27 7.60 13.27
C ARG A 93 10.01 8.84 12.42
N GLU A 94 10.49 8.82 11.19
CA GLU A 94 10.28 9.89 10.22
C GLU A 94 9.86 9.27 8.90
N ALA A 95 8.96 9.95 8.21
CA ALA A 95 8.49 9.61 6.88
C ALA A 95 8.42 10.89 6.06
N GLU A 96 8.97 10.87 4.86
CA GLU A 96 9.10 12.03 3.97
C GLU A 96 8.58 11.65 2.59
N ASN A 97 7.76 12.53 2.01
CA ASN A 97 7.41 12.47 0.59
C ASN A 97 8.48 13.18 -0.23
N LEU A 98 9.20 12.44 -1.07
CA LEU A 98 10.28 12.95 -1.92
C LEU A 98 9.75 13.55 -3.24
N ASP A 99 8.44 13.42 -3.49
CA ASP A 99 7.75 13.96 -4.65
C ASP A 99 6.60 14.89 -4.21
N PRO A 100 6.90 16.07 -3.66
CA PRO A 100 5.89 16.94 -3.05
C PRO A 100 4.93 17.57 -4.07
N GLU A 101 5.28 17.59 -5.36
CA GLU A 101 4.36 18.06 -6.41
C GLU A 101 3.12 17.16 -6.56
N ALA A 102 3.17 15.95 -5.97
CA ALA A 102 2.03 15.05 -5.80
C ALA A 102 0.97 15.56 -4.79
N TYR A 103 1.20 16.67 -4.08
CA TYR A 103 0.38 17.11 -2.96
C TYR A 103 -0.12 18.55 -3.09
N LEU A 104 -1.44 18.76 -2.96
CA LEU A 104 -2.00 20.00 -2.40
C LEU A 104 -3.50 19.80 -2.08
N PHE A 105 -3.79 19.34 -0.86
CA PHE A 105 -5.07 19.64 -0.22
C PHE A 105 -4.80 20.51 1.02
N ARG A 106 -5.18 21.79 0.95
CA ARG A 106 -5.25 22.68 2.12
C ARG A 106 -6.72 22.85 2.45
N GLY A 107 -7.17 22.16 3.49
CA GLY A 107 -8.58 22.16 3.89
C GLY A 107 -9.02 23.51 4.46
N GLU A 108 -9.62 24.36 3.63
CA GLU A 108 -10.48 25.48 4.06
C GLU A 108 -11.97 25.24 3.71
N GLY A 109 -12.31 24.02 3.28
CA GLY A 109 -13.65 23.59 2.87
C GLY A 109 -13.53 22.49 1.81
N ILE A 110 -14.56 21.65 1.65
CA ILE A 110 -14.64 20.66 0.55
C ILE A 110 -15.84 21.07 -0.31
N GLY A 111 -15.57 21.75 -1.42
CA GLY A 111 -16.49 21.99 -2.53
C GLY A 111 -16.47 20.87 -3.57
N GLU A 112 -17.27 21.01 -4.63
CA GLU A 112 -17.35 19.99 -5.70
C GLU A 112 -16.04 19.87 -6.52
N GLU A 113 -15.33 20.99 -6.69
CA GLU A 113 -13.99 20.99 -7.31
C GLU A 113 -12.97 20.27 -6.43
N ASP A 114 -13.12 20.33 -5.10
CA ASP A 114 -12.29 19.62 -4.14
C ASP A 114 -12.53 18.09 -4.23
N VAL A 115 -13.76 17.65 -4.43
CA VAL A 115 -14.04 16.21 -4.65
C VAL A 115 -13.34 15.69 -5.90
N ARG A 116 -13.30 16.47 -6.98
CA ARG A 116 -12.59 16.09 -8.20
C ARG A 116 -11.08 16.08 -7.99
N ALA A 117 -10.54 17.09 -7.33
CA ALA A 117 -9.13 17.13 -6.95
C ALA A 117 -8.74 15.94 -6.05
N MET A 118 -9.66 15.48 -5.19
CA MET A 118 -9.46 14.27 -4.37
C MET A 118 -9.35 13.01 -5.23
N PHE A 119 -10.20 12.84 -6.25
CA PHE A 119 -10.09 11.69 -7.18
C PHE A 119 -8.80 11.72 -8.00
N ASP A 120 -8.39 12.89 -8.47
CA ASP A 120 -7.14 13.04 -9.23
C ASP A 120 -5.91 12.82 -8.32
N LEU A 121 -5.99 13.24 -7.05
CA LEU A 121 -4.99 12.95 -6.03
C LEU A 121 -4.90 11.45 -5.74
N THR A 122 -6.03 10.77 -5.51
CA THR A 122 -6.06 9.32 -5.29
C THR A 122 -5.43 8.57 -6.46
N ARG A 123 -5.77 8.96 -7.70
CA ARG A 123 -5.16 8.37 -8.89
C ARG A 123 -3.64 8.60 -8.91
N HIS A 124 -3.21 9.83 -8.63
CA HIS A 124 -1.79 10.19 -8.65
C HIS A 124 -0.97 9.42 -7.60
N VAL A 125 -1.49 9.28 -6.36
CA VAL A 125 -0.87 8.46 -5.30
C VAL A 125 -0.71 7.00 -5.75
N LEU A 126 -1.67 6.48 -6.50
CA LEU A 126 -1.61 5.10 -6.99
C LEU A 126 -0.67 4.93 -8.19
N GLU A 127 -0.55 5.93 -9.06
CA GLU A 127 0.30 5.88 -10.26
C GLU A 127 1.78 6.07 -9.94
N ARG A 128 2.12 6.94 -8.98
CA ARG A 128 3.51 7.33 -8.71
C ARG A 128 3.74 7.67 -7.25
N GLY A 129 4.86 7.17 -6.68
CA GLY A 129 5.24 7.50 -5.32
C GLY A 129 6.73 7.34 -5.05
N ARG A 130 7.31 8.30 -4.32
CA ARG A 130 8.67 8.22 -3.78
C ARG A 130 8.66 8.71 -2.35
N TYR A 131 9.02 7.83 -1.42
CA TYR A 131 9.00 8.12 0.00
C TYR A 131 10.29 7.65 0.64
N ARG A 132 10.70 8.33 1.71
CA ARG A 132 11.82 7.93 2.56
C ARG A 132 11.32 7.74 3.98
N PHE A 133 11.67 6.62 4.59
CA PHE A 133 11.38 6.29 5.98
C PHE A 133 12.68 6.11 6.75
N LEU A 134 12.83 6.81 7.87
CA LEU A 134 13.93 6.61 8.80
C LEU A 134 13.47 5.70 9.95
N LEU A 135 14.09 4.54 10.07
CA LEU A 135 13.78 3.58 11.13
C LEU A 135 14.47 3.94 12.45
N ALA A 136 13.92 3.42 13.55
CA ALA A 136 14.47 3.65 14.90
C ALA A 136 15.92 3.19 15.09
N ASP A 137 16.39 2.24 14.28
CA ASP A 137 17.75 1.71 14.26
C ASP A 137 18.71 2.50 13.35
N GLY A 138 18.22 3.56 12.69
CA GLY A 138 18.99 4.43 11.80
C GLY A 138 19.02 3.97 10.34
N ARG A 139 18.36 2.86 9.98
CA ARG A 139 18.22 2.46 8.57
C ARG A 139 17.26 3.37 7.83
N GLU A 140 17.56 3.63 6.57
CA GLU A 140 16.70 4.37 5.66
C GLU A 140 16.09 3.41 4.64
N ILE A 141 14.76 3.46 4.54
CA ILE A 141 13.99 2.69 3.57
C ILE A 141 13.38 3.68 2.57
N TYR A 142 13.69 3.49 1.30
CA TYR A 142 13.03 4.19 0.21
C TYR A 142 11.89 3.32 -0.31
N VAL A 143 10.72 3.92 -0.52
CA VAL A 143 9.56 3.22 -1.07
C VAL A 143 9.16 3.86 -2.39
N LEU A 144 9.16 3.06 -3.46
CA LEU A 144 9.09 3.54 -4.84
C LEU A 144 8.07 2.73 -5.65
N TRP A 145 7.28 3.41 -6.49
CA TRP A 145 6.44 2.82 -7.54
C TRP A 145 6.12 3.84 -8.63
N GLY A 146 5.84 3.40 -9.85
CA GLY A 146 5.57 4.22 -11.01
C GLY A 146 6.82 4.81 -11.63
N GLU A 147 6.67 5.50 -12.75
CA GLU A 147 7.78 6.14 -13.47
C GLU A 147 8.29 7.42 -12.78
N GLY A 148 9.60 7.63 -12.83
CA GLY A 148 10.26 8.83 -12.30
C GLY A 148 11.68 8.55 -11.81
N ASP A 149 12.44 9.61 -11.58
CA ASP A 149 13.83 9.50 -11.16
C ASP A 149 13.98 8.84 -9.79
N LEU A 150 15.09 8.11 -9.63
CA LEU A 150 15.46 7.54 -8.34
C LEU A 150 16.01 8.65 -7.42
N PRO A 151 15.73 8.58 -6.11
CA PRO A 151 16.39 9.43 -5.12
C PRO A 151 17.92 9.37 -5.28
N PRO A 152 18.63 10.51 -5.26
CA PRO A 152 20.06 10.57 -5.51
C PRO A 152 20.88 9.79 -4.48
N GLU A 153 20.33 9.46 -3.32
CA GLU A 153 20.96 8.63 -2.30
C GLU A 153 20.99 7.14 -2.68
N LEU A 154 20.14 6.69 -3.60
CA LEU A 154 20.15 5.33 -4.13
C LEU A 154 21.22 5.20 -5.21
N GLN A 155 22.44 4.83 -4.79
CA GLN A 155 23.58 4.58 -5.67
C GLN A 155 24.26 3.26 -5.30
N GLY A 156 24.98 2.67 -6.26
CA GLY A 156 25.71 1.42 -6.04
C GLY A 156 24.79 0.22 -5.85
N GLU A 157 25.18 -0.73 -5.00
CA GLU A 157 24.35 -1.89 -4.67
C GLU A 157 23.27 -1.51 -3.65
N VAL A 158 22.05 -1.92 -3.91
CA VAL A 158 20.89 -1.71 -3.05
C VAL A 158 20.19 -3.03 -2.79
N ARG A 159 19.60 -3.16 -1.59
CA ARG A 159 18.71 -4.27 -1.28
C ARG A 159 17.28 -3.86 -1.63
N VAL A 160 16.62 -4.66 -2.45
CA VAL A 160 15.24 -4.44 -2.87
C VAL A 160 14.38 -5.56 -2.30
N THR A 161 13.31 -5.19 -1.61
CA THR A 161 12.24 -6.09 -1.18
C THR A 161 10.98 -5.75 -1.96
N ASP A 162 10.40 -6.74 -2.63
CA ASP A 162 9.14 -6.56 -3.37
C ASP A 162 7.93 -6.59 -2.43
N TRP A 163 6.73 -6.33 -2.94
CA TRP A 163 5.50 -6.36 -2.14
C TRP A 163 5.17 -7.74 -1.53
N ARG A 164 5.72 -8.83 -2.07
CA ARG A 164 5.54 -10.19 -1.55
C ARG A 164 6.50 -10.51 -0.39
N GLY A 165 7.50 -9.66 -0.17
CA GLY A 165 8.53 -9.83 0.84
C GLY A 165 9.74 -10.59 0.33
N GLU A 166 9.86 -10.78 -0.98
CA GLU A 166 11.05 -11.38 -1.60
C GLU A 166 12.15 -10.31 -1.71
N THR A 167 13.34 -10.65 -1.23
CA THR A 167 14.48 -9.72 -1.18
C THR A 167 15.56 -10.14 -2.17
N SER A 168 16.11 -9.16 -2.87
CA SER A 168 17.27 -9.31 -3.76
C SER A 168 18.25 -8.14 -3.58
N THR A 169 19.48 -8.31 -4.07
CA THR A 169 20.46 -7.22 -4.18
C THR A 169 20.68 -6.94 -5.66
N ILE A 170 20.54 -5.68 -6.07
CA ILE A 170 20.75 -5.23 -7.44
C ILE A 170 21.56 -3.93 -7.46
N LEU A 171 22.05 -3.51 -8.62
CA LEU A 171 22.57 -2.16 -8.78
C LEU A 171 21.41 -1.16 -8.87
N ALA A 172 21.55 0.01 -8.24
CA ALA A 172 20.53 1.06 -8.27
C ALA A 172 20.22 1.51 -9.70
N GLU A 173 21.20 1.47 -10.61
CA GLU A 173 21.00 1.80 -12.03
C GLU A 173 20.13 0.78 -12.78
N ASP A 174 19.95 -0.42 -12.24
CA ASP A 174 19.08 -1.47 -12.77
C ASP A 174 17.69 -1.47 -12.12
N LEU A 175 17.49 -0.67 -11.07
CA LEU A 175 16.20 -0.55 -10.38
C LEU A 175 15.18 0.11 -11.32
N ARG A 176 14.07 -0.58 -11.57
CA ARG A 176 12.95 -0.10 -12.38
C ARG A 176 11.67 -0.22 -11.56
N PRO A 177 11.29 0.82 -10.79
CA PRO A 177 9.99 0.85 -10.14
C PRO A 177 8.89 0.81 -11.19
N ASP A 178 7.94 -0.11 -11.01
CA ASP A 178 6.74 -0.27 -11.81
C ASP A 178 5.51 0.02 -10.94
N ASP A 179 4.34 -0.51 -11.28
CA ASP A 179 3.13 -0.29 -10.51
C ASP A 179 3.19 -0.88 -9.09
N ALA A 180 4.02 -1.87 -8.79
CA ALA A 180 4.06 -2.43 -7.44
C ALA A 180 4.98 -1.61 -6.52
N PRO A 181 4.63 -1.46 -5.22
CA PRO A 181 5.53 -0.80 -4.27
C PRO A 181 6.79 -1.66 -4.04
N LEU A 182 7.95 -1.07 -4.25
CA LEU A 182 9.26 -1.62 -3.93
C LEU A 182 9.85 -0.93 -2.71
N TYR A 183 10.46 -1.69 -1.82
CA TYR A 183 11.15 -1.18 -0.63
C TYR A 183 12.65 -1.36 -0.81
N VAL A 184 13.40 -0.27 -0.72
CA VAL A 184 14.81 -0.22 -1.12
C VAL A 184 15.65 0.31 0.03
N GLU A 185 16.67 -0.46 0.41
CA GLU A 185 17.67 -0.08 1.41
C GLU A 185 19.03 0.12 0.72
N THR A 186 19.75 1.17 1.11
CA THR A 186 21.15 1.32 0.74
C THR A 186 22.00 0.29 1.50
N LEU A 187 23.03 -0.24 0.83
CA LEU A 187 24.01 -1.10 1.45
C LEU A 187 25.26 -0.29 1.85
N PRO A 188 25.94 -0.61 2.97
CA PRO A 188 27.15 0.07 3.42
C PRO A 188 28.35 -0.10 2.49
#